data_AF-A0A9Q1INK6-F1
#
_entry.id   AF-A0A9Q1INK6-F1
#
_cell.length_a   1.000
_cell.length_b   1.000
_cell.length_c   1.000
_cell.angle_alpha   90.00
_cell.angle_beta   90.00
_cell.angle_gamma   90.00
#
_symmetry.space_group_name_H-M   'P 1'
#
loop_
_entity.id
_entity.type
_entity.pdbx_description
1 polymer ?
#
loop_
_entity_poly.entity_id
_entity_poly.type
_entity_poly.pdbx_seq_one_letter_code
_entity_poly.pdbx_strand_id
1 'polypeptide(L)'
;MLMPVFPKDSVNISLIKKHRLAEMTGRPMRVVGWYHSHPHITVWPSHVDVRTQAMYQMMDQGFVGLIFSCFIEDKNTKTGRVLYTCFQSVQAQKGSEYERIEIPIHVVPHEAIGKVCLESAVELPKILCEEEQDTYRRIHSLSHLDPITKIHNGSVFTKNLCSQMSAVSGPLLQWLEDRLEQNKQSISELQLERERLTQELAAMNKPSRRDLVSNCPVPAAPKR
;
A
#
# COMPACT_ATOMS: atom_id res chain seq x y z
N MET A 1 -4.20 -0.14 9.58
CA MET A 1 -3.20 -0.80 8.72
C MET A 1 -3.54 -2.27 8.61
N LEU A 2 -3.39 -2.86 7.42
CA LEU A 2 -3.50 -4.30 7.21
C LEU A 2 -2.15 -4.97 7.45
N MET A 3 -2.16 -6.15 8.07
CA MET A 3 -0.95 -6.92 8.33
C MET A 3 -0.72 -7.97 7.22
N PRO A 4 0.45 -8.00 6.55
CA PRO A 4 0.81 -9.12 5.70
C PRO A 4 1.05 -10.39 6.53
N VAL A 5 0.70 -11.55 5.99
CA VAL A 5 1.07 -12.85 6.57
C VAL A 5 2.43 -13.29 6.02
N PHE A 6 3.52 -12.72 6.54
CA PHE A 6 4.92 -13.15 6.32
C PHE A 6 5.81 -12.69 7.50
N PRO A 7 6.86 -13.47 7.88
CA PRO A 7 6.80 -14.59 8.83
C PRO A 7 6.84 -14.19 10.33
N LYS A 8 6.36 -15.13 11.16
CA LYS A 8 6.37 -15.34 12.64
C LYS A 8 6.24 -14.17 13.64
N ASP A 9 6.72 -12.95 13.36
CA ASP A 9 6.70 -11.81 14.28
C ASP A 9 5.78 -10.66 13.84
N SER A 10 4.95 -10.90 12.81
CA SER A 10 4.14 -9.89 12.13
C SER A 10 3.24 -9.09 13.08
N VAL A 11 2.73 -9.72 14.15
CA VAL A 11 1.81 -9.07 15.12
C VAL A 11 2.54 -8.06 16.01
N ASN A 12 3.69 -8.40 16.60
CA ASN A 12 4.44 -7.49 17.47
C ASN A 12 5.06 -6.33 16.68
N ILE A 13 5.59 -6.62 15.49
CA ILE A 13 6.12 -5.61 14.57
C ILE A 13 5.01 -4.65 14.14
N SER A 14 3.81 -5.17 13.86
CA SER A 14 2.62 -4.39 13.53
C SER A 14 2.18 -3.46 14.68
N LEU A 15 2.24 -3.93 15.93
CA LEU A 15 1.90 -3.13 17.11
C LEU A 15 2.89 -1.97 17.35
N ILE A 16 4.19 -2.20 17.17
CA ILE A 16 5.22 -1.15 17.28
C ILE A 16 5.05 -0.12 16.15
N LYS A 17 4.85 -0.60 14.91
CA LYS A 17 4.59 0.27 13.75
C LYS A 17 3.32 1.11 13.95
N LYS A 18 2.27 0.56 14.54
CA LYS A 18 1.02 1.28 14.87
C LYS A 18 1.29 2.52 15.73
N HIS A 19 2.02 2.39 16.83
CA HIS A 19 2.27 3.50 17.77
C HIS A 19 2.98 4.67 17.06
N ARG A 20 4.05 4.34 16.34
CA ARG A 20 4.82 5.32 15.55
C ARG A 20 3.96 6.03 14.50
N LEU A 21 3.11 5.29 13.79
CA LEU A 21 2.23 5.87 12.77
C LEU A 21 1.15 6.78 13.38
N ALA A 22 0.60 6.44 14.54
CA ALA A 22 -0.39 7.25 15.22
C ALA A 22 0.18 8.61 15.61
N GLU A 23 1.39 8.62 16.19
CA GLU A 23 2.12 9.83 16.55
C GLU A 23 2.45 10.68 15.32
N MET A 24 2.98 10.07 14.26
CA MET A 24 3.38 10.80 13.04
C MET A 24 2.21 11.41 12.27
N THR A 25 1.03 10.79 12.33
CA THR A 25 -0.14 11.24 11.54
C THR A 25 -1.15 12.03 12.36
N GLY A 26 -1.04 12.03 13.69
CA GLY A 26 -2.05 12.59 14.60
C GLY A 26 -3.41 11.89 14.52
N ARG A 27 -3.47 10.69 13.92
CA ARG A 27 -4.70 9.93 13.73
C ARG A 27 -4.69 8.66 14.57
N PRO A 28 -5.85 8.19 15.07
CA PRO A 28 -5.94 6.95 15.83
C PRO A 28 -5.71 5.75 14.90
N MET A 29 -4.45 5.36 14.72
CA MET A 29 -4.07 4.20 13.92
C MET A 29 -4.23 2.92 14.72
N ARG A 30 -4.75 1.87 14.08
CA ARG A 30 -4.80 0.50 14.62
C ARG A 30 -4.61 -0.56 13.53
N VAL A 31 -4.33 -1.78 13.96
CA VAL A 31 -4.41 -2.97 13.10
C VAL A 31 -5.88 -3.28 12.91
N VAL A 32 -6.32 -3.42 11.66
CA VAL A 32 -7.75 -3.58 11.31
C VAL A 32 -8.05 -4.86 10.54
N GLY A 33 -7.00 -5.58 10.14
CA GLY A 33 -7.15 -6.77 9.32
C GLY A 33 -5.82 -7.30 8.85
N TRP A 34 -5.89 -8.30 7.99
CA TRP A 34 -4.75 -8.99 7.40
C TRP A 34 -4.98 -9.24 5.91
N TYR A 35 -3.90 -9.56 5.20
CA TYR A 35 -4.01 -10.01 3.82
C TYR A 35 -2.98 -11.10 3.47
N HIS A 36 -3.37 -11.94 2.51
CA HIS A 36 -2.47 -12.89 1.85
C HIS A 36 -2.83 -13.01 0.36
N SER A 37 -2.03 -13.78 -0.38
CA SER A 37 -2.22 -14.00 -1.80
C SER A 37 -2.48 -15.45 -2.15
N HIS A 38 -3.23 -15.64 -3.23
CA HIS A 38 -3.64 -16.90 -3.83
C HIS A 38 -3.08 -16.97 -5.25
N PRO A 39 -1.80 -17.35 -5.43
CA PRO A 39 -1.23 -17.47 -6.77
C PRO A 39 -1.86 -18.64 -7.52
N HIS A 40 -2.30 -18.41 -8.76
CA HIS A 40 -2.88 -19.42 -9.66
C HIS A 40 -4.14 -20.14 -9.15
N ILE A 41 -4.74 -19.69 -8.05
CA ILE A 41 -5.96 -20.27 -7.47
C ILE A 41 -7.03 -19.19 -7.29
N THR A 42 -8.27 -19.61 -7.06
CA THR A 42 -9.40 -18.68 -6.94
C THR A 42 -9.25 -17.73 -5.75
N VAL A 43 -9.88 -16.56 -5.85
CA VAL A 43 -9.88 -15.54 -4.78
C VAL A 43 -10.69 -15.93 -3.54
N TRP A 44 -11.48 -17.00 -3.62
CA TRP A 44 -12.33 -17.43 -2.50
C TRP A 44 -11.51 -17.97 -1.32
N PRO A 45 -11.87 -17.62 -0.08
CA PRO A 45 -11.17 -18.12 1.10
C PRO A 45 -11.37 -19.62 1.25
N SER A 46 -10.30 -20.33 1.59
CA SER A 46 -10.32 -21.74 1.98
C SER A 46 -10.91 -21.92 3.38
N HIS A 47 -11.19 -23.16 3.77
CA HIS A 47 -11.62 -23.47 5.15
C HIS A 47 -10.60 -23.03 6.21
N VAL A 48 -9.30 -23.10 5.88
CA VAL A 48 -8.22 -22.65 6.77
C VAL A 48 -8.26 -21.14 6.93
N ASP A 49 -8.52 -20.39 5.85
CA ASP A 49 -8.64 -18.93 5.88
C ASP A 49 -9.82 -18.49 6.73
N VAL A 50 -10.99 -19.12 6.56
CA VAL A 50 -12.20 -18.83 7.35
C VAL A 50 -11.98 -19.14 8.83
N ARG A 51 -11.35 -20.28 9.16
CA ARG A 51 -11.05 -20.60 10.56
C ARG A 51 -10.04 -19.63 11.18
N THR A 52 -9.01 -19.25 10.43
CA THR A 52 -8.00 -18.29 10.88
C THR A 52 -8.61 -16.90 11.09
N GLN A 53 -9.46 -16.46 10.18
CA GLN A 53 -10.21 -15.22 10.30
C GLN A 53 -11.13 -15.23 11.52
N ALA A 54 -11.84 -16.33 11.78
CA ALA A 54 -12.64 -16.49 13.00
C ALA A 54 -11.80 -16.35 14.28
N MET A 55 -10.60 -16.94 14.31
CA MET A 55 -9.67 -16.80 15.44
C MET A 55 -9.24 -15.34 15.67
N TYR A 56 -8.94 -14.59 14.59
CA TYR A 56 -8.61 -13.17 14.73
C TYR A 56 -9.82 -12.34 15.19
N GLN A 57 -11.03 -12.69 14.76
CA GLN A 57 -12.26 -12.03 15.21
C GLN A 57 -12.57 -12.25 16.70
N MET A 58 -12.05 -13.32 17.31
CA MET A 58 -12.12 -13.49 18.77
C MET A 58 -11.36 -12.39 19.52
N MET A 59 -10.33 -11.80 18.89
CA MET A 59 -9.55 -10.70 19.48
C MET A 59 -10.13 -9.32 19.13
N ASP A 60 -10.60 -9.13 17.90
CA ASP A 60 -11.26 -7.91 17.44
C ASP A 60 -12.38 -8.26 16.44
N GLN A 61 -13.63 -8.06 16.86
CA GLN A 61 -14.80 -8.35 16.03
C GLN A 61 -14.83 -7.55 14.71
N GLY A 62 -14.16 -6.39 14.67
CA GLY A 62 -14.02 -5.56 13.47
C GLY A 62 -12.86 -5.96 12.56
N PHE A 63 -12.16 -7.06 12.84
CA PHE A 63 -11.02 -7.52 12.05
C PHE A 63 -11.49 -8.13 10.72
N VAL A 64 -10.81 -7.80 9.62
CA VAL A 64 -11.16 -8.28 8.26
C VAL A 64 -9.99 -9.00 7.59
N GLY A 65 -10.30 -9.97 6.73
CA GLY A 65 -9.32 -10.65 5.88
C GLY A 65 -9.45 -10.23 4.42
N LEU A 66 -8.34 -9.96 3.76
CA LEU A 66 -8.28 -9.70 2.31
C LEU A 66 -7.48 -10.78 1.60
N ILE A 67 -7.97 -11.21 0.42
CA ILE A 67 -7.27 -12.18 -0.42
C ILE A 67 -7.03 -11.55 -1.79
N PHE A 68 -5.81 -11.67 -2.29
CA PHE A 68 -5.43 -11.27 -3.65
C PHE A 68 -5.10 -12.51 -4.47
N SER A 69 -5.93 -12.83 -5.45
CA SER A 69 -5.66 -13.88 -6.43
C SER A 69 -4.89 -13.30 -7.61
N CYS A 70 -3.69 -13.82 -7.80
CA CYS A 70 -2.71 -13.31 -8.76
C CYS A 70 -2.31 -14.39 -9.76
N PHE A 71 -1.75 -13.97 -10.90
CA PHE A 71 -1.29 -14.86 -11.96
C PHE A 71 -2.39 -15.78 -12.52
N ILE A 72 -3.62 -15.26 -12.58
CA ILE A 72 -4.72 -15.95 -13.25
C ILE A 72 -4.64 -15.61 -14.72
N GLU A 73 -4.42 -16.63 -15.55
CA GLU A 73 -4.35 -16.48 -17.00
C GLU A 73 -5.33 -17.45 -17.65
N ASP A 74 -6.20 -16.92 -18.49
CA ASP A 74 -6.99 -17.75 -19.39
C ASP A 74 -6.15 -18.07 -20.64
N LYS A 75 -5.69 -19.31 -20.73
CA LYS A 75 -4.83 -19.78 -21.83
C LYS A 75 -5.47 -19.66 -23.22
N ASN A 76 -6.80 -19.68 -23.31
CA ASN A 76 -7.49 -19.59 -24.58
C ASN A 76 -7.58 -18.13 -25.06
N THR A 77 -7.83 -17.20 -24.14
CA THR A 77 -7.98 -15.77 -24.45
C THR A 77 -6.71 -14.95 -24.24
N LYS A 78 -5.65 -15.55 -23.67
CA LYS A 78 -4.42 -14.88 -23.23
C LYS A 78 -4.67 -13.66 -22.34
N THR A 79 -5.75 -13.71 -21.56
CA THR A 79 -6.13 -12.61 -20.68
C THR A 79 -5.63 -12.87 -19.27
N GLY A 80 -4.78 -11.99 -18.75
CA GLY A 80 -4.37 -11.96 -17.36
C GLY A 80 -5.42 -11.30 -16.47
N ARG A 81 -5.65 -11.86 -15.27
CA ARG A 81 -6.59 -11.33 -14.27
C ARG A 81 -5.92 -11.27 -12.90
N VAL A 82 -6.25 -10.21 -12.17
CA VAL A 82 -5.98 -10.08 -10.74
C VAL A 82 -7.32 -9.84 -10.06
N LEU A 83 -7.65 -10.64 -9.07
CA LEU A 83 -8.92 -10.58 -8.34
C LEU A 83 -8.63 -10.32 -6.86
N TYR A 84 -9.51 -9.60 -6.19
CA TYR A 84 -9.40 -9.39 -4.75
C TYR A 84 -10.77 -9.51 -4.08
N THR A 85 -10.79 -9.96 -2.83
CA THR A 85 -12.00 -10.07 -2.01
C THR A 85 -11.69 -9.71 -0.55
N CYS A 86 -12.72 -9.39 0.21
CA CYS A 86 -12.66 -9.08 1.63
C CYS A 86 -13.77 -9.86 2.31
N PHE A 87 -13.45 -10.44 3.44
CA PHE A 87 -14.37 -11.30 4.15
C PHE A 87 -14.18 -11.22 5.65
N GLN A 88 -15.24 -11.60 6.35
CA GLN A 88 -15.22 -12.00 7.75
C GLN A 88 -15.74 -13.44 7.87
N SER A 89 -15.71 -13.96 9.08
CA SER A 89 -16.22 -15.27 9.44
C SER A 89 -17.37 -15.13 10.43
N VAL A 90 -18.41 -15.93 10.22
CA VAL A 90 -19.60 -16.01 11.07
C VAL A 90 -19.82 -17.46 11.48
N GLN A 91 -20.32 -17.68 12.69
CA GLN A 91 -20.65 -19.04 13.13
C GLN A 91 -21.90 -19.52 12.38
N ALA A 92 -21.84 -20.74 11.83
CA ALA A 92 -22.96 -21.34 11.13
C ALA A 92 -24.15 -21.55 12.07
N GLN A 93 -25.37 -21.35 11.56
CA GLN A 93 -26.61 -21.45 12.37
C GLN A 93 -26.86 -22.86 12.94
N LYS A 94 -26.24 -23.90 12.37
CA LYS A 94 -26.44 -25.31 12.74
C LYS A 94 -25.13 -26.06 12.90
N GLY A 95 -24.17 -25.51 13.65
CA GLY A 95 -22.94 -26.24 13.97
C GLY A 95 -21.87 -25.40 14.69
N SER A 96 -20.72 -26.04 14.92
CA SER A 96 -19.49 -25.39 15.40
C SER A 96 -18.58 -24.91 14.26
N GLU A 97 -19.06 -24.94 13.02
CA GLU A 97 -18.30 -24.50 11.85
C GLU A 97 -18.48 -23.01 11.58
N TYR A 98 -17.47 -22.41 10.95
CA TYR A 98 -17.49 -21.02 10.54
C TYR A 98 -17.71 -20.93 9.03
N GLU A 99 -18.53 -19.98 8.62
CA GLU A 99 -18.81 -19.67 7.22
C GLU A 99 -18.23 -18.29 6.88
N ARG A 100 -17.88 -18.09 5.60
CA ARG A 100 -17.45 -16.79 5.11
C ARG A 100 -18.65 -15.86 4.92
N ILE A 101 -18.48 -14.60 5.29
CA ILE A 101 -19.35 -13.51 4.88
C ILE A 101 -18.53 -12.50 4.07
N GLU A 102 -19.03 -12.10 2.91
CA GLU A 102 -18.36 -11.13 2.05
C GLU A 102 -18.59 -9.71 2.57
N ILE A 103 -17.52 -8.92 2.63
CA ILE A 103 -17.56 -7.53 3.05
C ILE A 103 -17.29 -6.63 1.83
N PRO A 104 -18.18 -5.67 1.51
CA PRO A 104 -17.96 -4.74 0.40
C PRO A 104 -16.65 -3.95 0.56
N ILE A 105 -15.89 -3.83 -0.54
CA ILE A 105 -14.63 -3.07 -0.59
C ILE A 105 -14.79 -1.90 -1.55
N HIS A 106 -14.26 -0.75 -1.15
CA HIS A 106 -14.10 0.41 -2.03
C HIS A 106 -12.65 0.88 -2.00
N VAL A 107 -12.05 1.06 -3.17
CA VAL A 107 -10.72 1.67 -3.31
C VAL A 107 -10.91 3.17 -3.44
N VAL A 108 -10.49 3.92 -2.42
CA VAL A 108 -10.55 5.38 -2.42
C VAL A 108 -9.35 5.92 -3.18
N PRO A 109 -9.53 6.73 -4.25
CA PRO A 109 -8.43 7.28 -5.01
C PRO A 109 -7.61 8.24 -4.14
N HIS A 110 -6.29 8.17 -4.29
CA HIS A 110 -5.34 9.05 -3.62
C HIS A 110 -4.25 9.46 -4.63
N GLU A 111 -4.05 10.76 -4.82
CA GLU A 111 -3.25 11.30 -5.94
C GLU A 111 -1.75 10.98 -5.81
N ALA A 112 -1.21 11.10 -4.60
CA ALA A 112 0.20 10.84 -4.30
C ALA A 112 0.38 9.59 -3.45
N ILE A 113 1.54 8.95 -3.55
CA ILE A 113 1.90 7.84 -2.66
C ILE A 113 2.36 8.44 -1.33
N GLY A 114 1.63 8.16 -0.25
CA GLY A 114 2.00 8.63 1.08
C GLY A 114 3.33 8.02 1.55
N LYS A 115 4.10 8.79 2.35
CA LYS A 115 5.41 8.38 2.89
C LYS A 115 5.38 7.00 3.55
N VAL A 116 4.37 6.72 4.37
CA VAL A 116 4.21 5.44 5.08
C VAL A 116 4.06 4.27 4.11
N CYS A 117 3.32 4.45 3.01
CA CYS A 117 3.13 3.42 1.98
C CYS A 117 4.42 3.19 1.21
N LEU A 118 5.15 4.26 0.87
CA LEU A 118 6.43 4.18 0.18
C LEU A 118 7.49 3.48 1.04
N GLU A 119 7.62 3.88 2.31
CA GLU A 119 8.50 3.20 3.28
C GLU A 119 8.15 1.71 3.38
N SER A 120 6.86 1.37 3.48
CA SER A 120 6.43 -0.03 3.54
C SER A 120 6.75 -0.82 2.26
N ALA A 121 6.67 -0.19 1.08
CA ALA A 121 6.96 -0.83 -0.19
C ALA A 121 8.46 -1.19 -0.32
N VAL A 122 9.36 -0.31 0.15
CA VAL A 122 10.82 -0.53 0.08
C VAL A 122 11.36 -1.48 1.16
N GLU A 123 10.53 -1.94 2.09
CA GLU A 123 10.91 -2.95 3.09
C GLU A 123 10.93 -4.37 2.52
N LEU A 124 10.16 -4.66 1.45
CA LEU A 124 10.05 -6.02 0.91
C LEU A 124 11.41 -6.64 0.52
N PRO A 125 12.30 -5.96 -0.23
CA PRO A 125 13.63 -6.50 -0.53
C PRO A 125 14.47 -6.77 0.72
N LYS A 126 14.31 -5.96 1.77
CA LYS A 126 15.05 -6.16 3.03
C LYS A 126 14.58 -7.42 3.74
N ILE A 127 13.26 -7.60 3.85
CA ILE A 127 12.65 -8.79 4.47
C ILE A 127 13.10 -10.06 3.75
N LEU A 128 13.07 -10.09 2.41
CA LEU A 128 13.49 -11.25 1.62
C LEU A 128 14.99 -11.57 1.80
N CYS A 129 15.81 -10.53 1.90
CA CYS A 129 17.24 -10.68 2.12
C CYS A 129 17.55 -11.18 3.54
N GLU A 130 16.84 -10.67 4.55
CA GLU A 130 16.94 -11.11 5.94
C GLU A 130 16.53 -12.58 6.11
N GLU A 131 15.44 -13.02 5.46
CA GLU A 131 14.98 -14.41 5.50
C GLU A 131 16.04 -15.39 4.94
N GLU A 132 16.65 -15.02 3.82
CA GLU A 132 17.72 -15.81 3.19
C GLU A 132 18.98 -15.82 4.07
N GLN A 133 19.37 -14.66 4.63
CA GLN A 133 20.49 -14.56 5.55
C GLN A 133 20.29 -15.38 6.82
N ASP A 134 19.10 -15.38 7.41
CA ASP A 134 18.80 -16.15 8.61
C ASP A 134 18.86 -17.65 8.34
N THR A 135 18.37 -18.09 7.19
CA THR A 135 18.49 -19.50 6.76
C THR A 135 19.95 -19.88 6.56
N TYR A 136 20.73 -19.03 5.88
CA TYR A 136 22.15 -19.25 5.68
C TYR A 136 22.93 -19.30 7.01
N ARG A 137 22.68 -18.36 7.94
CA ARG A 137 23.30 -18.34 9.28
C ARG A 137 22.98 -19.61 10.07
N ARG A 138 21.73 -20.06 10.05
CA ARG A 138 21.33 -21.32 10.72
C ARG A 138 22.12 -22.51 10.20
N ILE A 139 22.25 -22.64 8.88
CA ILE A 139 23.01 -23.73 8.26
C ILE A 139 24.51 -23.57 8.54
N HIS A 140 25.04 -22.35 8.45
CA HIS A 140 26.46 -22.07 8.70
C HIS A 140 26.88 -22.33 10.15
N SER A 141 25.94 -22.26 11.10
CA SER A 141 26.19 -22.58 12.51
C SER A 141 26.43 -24.08 12.77
N LEU A 142 26.12 -24.95 11.80
CA LEU A 142 26.39 -26.39 11.89
C LEU A 142 27.90 -26.65 11.78
N SER A 143 28.52 -27.05 12.89
CA SER A 143 29.97 -27.23 13.00
C SER A 143 30.54 -28.40 12.17
N HIS A 144 29.71 -29.38 11.84
CA HIS A 144 30.10 -30.65 11.22
C HIS A 144 30.08 -30.63 9.68
N LEU A 145 29.79 -29.48 9.05
CA LEU A 145 29.74 -29.39 7.59
C LEU A 145 31.16 -29.41 6.99
N ASP A 146 31.34 -30.25 5.98
CA ASP A 146 32.60 -30.29 5.23
C ASP A 146 32.79 -29.01 4.38
N PRO A 147 34.03 -28.69 3.98
CA PRO A 147 34.33 -27.48 3.21
C PRO A 147 33.61 -27.40 1.86
N ILE A 148 33.38 -28.52 1.18
CA ILE A 148 32.70 -28.54 -0.13
C ILE A 148 31.23 -28.17 0.06
N THR A 149 30.57 -28.73 1.07
CA THR A 149 29.19 -28.35 1.44
C THR A 149 29.09 -26.87 1.82
N LYS A 150 30.06 -26.32 2.54
CA LYS A 150 30.09 -24.88 2.86
C LYS A 150 30.18 -24.01 1.60
N ILE A 151 31.04 -24.37 0.64
CA ILE A 151 31.17 -23.67 -0.65
C ILE A 151 29.87 -23.76 -1.46
N HIS A 152 29.26 -24.95 -1.49
CA HIS A 152 27.98 -25.16 -2.16
C HIS A 152 26.89 -24.27 -1.57
N ASN A 153 26.72 -24.27 -0.24
CA ASN A 153 25.73 -23.45 0.45
C ASN A 153 25.97 -21.95 0.22
N GLY A 154 27.23 -21.49 0.23
CA GLY A 154 27.58 -20.11 -0.10
C GLY A 154 27.22 -19.73 -1.54
N SER A 155 27.39 -20.66 -2.47
CA SER A 155 27.03 -20.47 -3.89
C SER A 155 25.51 -20.41 -4.07
N VAL A 156 24.74 -21.26 -3.39
CA VAL A 156 23.26 -21.23 -3.38
C VAL A 156 22.75 -19.91 -2.78
N PHE A 157 23.30 -19.50 -1.64
CA PHE A 157 22.98 -18.22 -1.01
C PHE A 157 23.22 -17.03 -1.95
N THR A 158 24.39 -16.99 -2.59
CA THR A 158 24.74 -15.93 -3.55
C THR A 158 23.78 -15.93 -4.74
N LYS A 159 23.47 -17.10 -5.31
CA LYS A 159 22.48 -17.25 -6.39
C LYS A 159 21.11 -16.72 -5.99
N ASN A 160 20.64 -17.05 -4.80
CA ASN A 160 19.34 -16.61 -4.30
C ASN A 160 19.28 -15.09 -4.13
N LEU A 161 20.31 -14.48 -3.52
CA LEU A 161 20.39 -13.02 -3.40
C LEU A 161 20.45 -12.32 -4.76
N CYS A 162 21.24 -12.82 -5.71
CA CYS A 162 21.28 -12.28 -7.06
C CYS A 162 19.91 -12.37 -7.75
N SER A 163 19.20 -13.49 -7.57
CA SER A 163 17.85 -13.67 -8.10
C SER A 163 16.86 -12.67 -7.49
N GLN A 164 16.87 -12.48 -6.17
CA GLN A 164 16.02 -11.50 -5.50
C GLN A 164 16.33 -10.07 -5.96
N MET A 165 17.61 -9.72 -6.10
CA MET A 165 18.02 -8.40 -6.57
C MET A 165 17.53 -8.13 -7.99
N SER A 166 17.67 -9.11 -8.89
CA SER A 166 17.21 -8.98 -10.28
C SER A 166 15.69 -8.96 -10.42
N ALA A 167 14.96 -9.73 -9.61
CA ALA A 167 13.51 -9.89 -9.74
C ALA A 167 12.70 -8.87 -8.92
N VAL A 168 13.27 -8.31 -7.85
CA VAL A 168 12.56 -7.43 -6.91
C VAL A 168 13.23 -6.06 -6.82
N SER A 169 14.49 -5.99 -6.37
CA SER A 169 15.15 -4.71 -6.10
C SER A 169 15.37 -3.87 -7.36
N GLY A 170 15.81 -4.49 -8.46
CA GLY A 170 16.04 -3.81 -9.73
C GLY A 170 14.77 -3.17 -10.29
N PRO A 171 13.69 -3.94 -10.52
CA PRO A 171 12.41 -3.39 -10.98
C PRO A 171 11.83 -2.33 -10.03
N LEU A 172 11.98 -2.51 -8.70
CA LEU A 172 11.52 -1.51 -7.73
C LEU A 172 12.29 -0.19 -7.86
N LEU A 173 13.62 -0.24 -7.98
CA LEU A 173 14.45 0.95 -8.15
C LEU A 173 14.09 1.68 -9.45
N GLN A 174 13.97 0.94 -10.56
CA GLN A 174 13.56 1.51 -11.84
C GLN A 174 12.21 2.22 -11.73
N TRP A 175 11.21 1.57 -11.12
CA TRP A 175 9.90 2.17 -10.93
C TRP A 175 9.94 3.44 -10.07
N LEU A 176 10.80 3.50 -9.04
CA LEU A 176 10.97 4.69 -8.21
C LEU A 176 11.59 5.86 -8.99
N GLU A 177 12.60 5.58 -9.83
CA GLU A 177 13.24 6.57 -10.68
C GLU A 177 12.26 7.10 -11.75
N ASP A 178 11.54 6.21 -12.42
CA ASP A 178 10.51 6.57 -13.40
C ASP A 178 9.42 7.42 -12.75
N ARG A 179 8.97 7.06 -11.54
CA ARG A 179 7.95 7.80 -10.81
C ARG A 179 8.44 9.17 -10.37
N LEU A 180 9.71 9.29 -9.99
CA LEU A 180 10.32 10.58 -9.67
C LEU A 180 10.29 11.51 -10.89
N GLU A 181 10.64 10.99 -12.07
CA GLU A 181 10.65 11.79 -13.30
C GLU A 181 9.23 12.21 -13.71
N GLN A 182 8.25 11.30 -13.62
CA GLN A 182 6.83 11.64 -13.82
C GLN A 182 6.38 12.75 -12.87
N ASN A 183 6.74 12.67 -11.58
CA ASN A 183 6.36 13.69 -10.61
C ASN A 183 6.98 15.06 -10.93
N LYS A 184 8.24 15.11 -11.40
CA LYS A 184 8.85 16.37 -11.84
C LYS A 184 8.10 16.98 -13.02
N GLN A 185 7.72 16.16 -14.00
CA GLN A 185 6.94 16.60 -15.15
C GLN A 185 5.57 17.14 -14.70
N SER A 186 4.84 16.40 -13.86
CA SER A 186 3.56 16.86 -13.32
C SER A 186 3.69 18.15 -12.50
N ILE A 187 4.77 18.33 -11.73
CA ILE A 187 5.02 19.58 -10.99
C ILE A 187 5.17 20.76 -11.97
N SER A 188 5.91 20.59 -13.06
CA SER A 188 6.08 21.63 -14.08
C SER A 188 4.74 22.01 -14.72
N GLU A 189 3.93 21.02 -15.11
CA GLU A 189 2.60 21.24 -15.69
C GLU A 189 1.66 21.95 -14.72
N LEU A 190 1.63 21.52 -13.45
CA LEU A 190 0.80 22.14 -12.42
C LEU A 190 1.25 23.58 -12.10
N GLN A 191 2.54 23.88 -12.19
CA GLN A 191 3.06 25.24 -12.01
C GLN A 191 2.61 26.19 -13.13
N LEU A 192 2.68 25.73 -14.37
CA LEU A 192 2.18 26.48 -15.53
C LEU A 192 0.67 26.71 -15.44
N GLU A 193 -0.09 25.67 -15.09
CA GLU A 193 -1.54 25.77 -14.95
C GLU A 193 -1.93 26.72 -13.81
N ARG A 194 -1.24 26.65 -12.67
CA ARG A 194 -1.41 27.59 -11.57
C ARG A 194 -1.17 29.04 -12.03
N GLU A 195 -0.11 29.29 -12.81
CA GLU A 195 0.18 30.63 -13.33
C GLU A 195 -0.91 31.15 -14.26
N ARG A 196 -1.38 30.30 -15.19
CA ARG A 196 -2.49 30.62 -16.09
C ARG A 196 -3.75 31.00 -15.32
N LEU A 197 -4.17 30.15 -14.37
CA LEU A 197 -5.38 30.38 -13.57
C LEU A 197 -5.25 31.63 -12.69
N THR A 198 -4.06 31.90 -12.15
CA THR A 198 -3.81 33.11 -11.35
C THR A 198 -3.95 34.38 -12.21
N GLN A 199 -3.47 34.35 -13.46
CA GLN A 199 -3.64 35.47 -14.40
C GLN A 199 -5.10 35.68 -14.80
N GLU A 200 -5.84 34.60 -15.07
CA GLU A 200 -7.28 34.66 -15.39
C GLU A 200 -8.09 35.25 -14.23
N LEU A 201 -7.83 34.81 -13.00
CA LEU A 201 -8.46 35.38 -11.80
C LEU A 201 -8.15 36.87 -11.62
N ALA A 202 -6.90 37.28 -11.85
CA ALA A 202 -6.51 38.68 -11.76
C ALA A 202 -7.18 39.54 -12.84
N ALA A 203 -7.41 38.99 -14.04
CA ALA A 203 -8.14 39.68 -15.11
C ALA A 203 -9.63 39.86 -14.79
N MET A 204 -10.27 38.86 -14.17
CA MET A 204 -11.67 38.93 -13.74
C MET A 204 -11.90 39.89 -12.57
N ASN A 205 -10.91 40.07 -11.69
CA ASN A 205 -10.99 40.99 -10.55
C ASN A 205 -10.67 42.46 -10.88
N LYS A 206 -10.45 42.82 -12.16
CA LYS A 206 -10.34 44.23 -12.56
C LYS A 206 -11.72 44.90 -12.45
N PRO A 207 -11.86 46.05 -11.75
CA PRO A 207 -13.15 46.71 -11.59
C PRO A 207 -13.76 47.06 -12.95
N SER A 208 -15.04 46.74 -13.12
CA SER A 208 -15.81 47.14 -14.29
C SER A 208 -15.83 48.67 -14.37
N ARG A 209 -15.76 49.22 -15.58
CA ARG A 209 -15.90 50.67 -15.84
C ARG A 209 -17.18 51.28 -15.23
N ARG A 210 -18.16 50.47 -14.82
CA ARG A 210 -19.39 50.91 -14.13
C ARG A 210 -19.15 51.33 -12.67
N ASP A 211 -18.15 50.77 -11.99
CA ASP A 211 -17.90 51.05 -10.56
C ASP A 211 -17.14 52.36 -10.33
N LEU A 212 -16.46 52.88 -11.37
CA LEU A 212 -15.71 54.13 -11.33
C LEU A 212 -16.57 55.39 -11.54
N VAL A 213 -17.83 55.27 -11.98
CA VAL A 213 -18.69 56.41 -12.34
C VAL A 213 -19.63 56.85 -11.20
N SER A 214 -19.72 56.10 -10.09
CA SER A 214 -20.64 56.41 -8.98
C SER A 214 -20.14 57.45 -7.96
N ASN A 215 -18.89 57.94 -8.09
CA ASN A 215 -18.24 58.83 -7.11
C ASN A 215 -18.00 60.27 -7.62
N CYS A 216 -18.93 60.84 -8.40
CA CYS A 216 -18.92 62.29 -8.65
C CYS A 216 -19.54 63.04 -7.45
N PRO A 217 -18.83 63.99 -6.80
CA PRO A 217 -19.40 64.78 -5.72
C PRO A 217 -20.50 65.70 -6.26
N VAL A 218 -21.70 65.62 -5.65
CA VAL A 218 -22.79 66.56 -5.94
C VAL A 218 -22.43 67.93 -5.34
N PRO A 219 -22.47 69.04 -6.10
CA PRO A 219 -22.16 70.36 -5.56
C PRO A 219 -23.23 70.79 -4.55
N ALA A 220 -22.78 71.24 -3.38
CA ALA A 220 -23.65 71.69 -2.29
C ALA A 220 -24.44 72.94 -2.68
N ALA A 221 -25.75 72.90 -2.48
CA ALA A 221 -26.65 74.04 -2.70
C ALA A 221 -26.44 75.16 -1.67
N PRO A 222 -26.58 76.45 -2.05
CA PRO A 222 -26.36 77.57 -1.13
C PRO A 222 -27.54 77.70 -0.16
N LYS A 223 -27.22 77.79 1.14
CA LYS A 223 -28.20 78.05 2.20
C LYS A 223 -28.59 79.54 2.17
N ARG A 224 -29.90 79.82 2.16
CA ARG A 224 -30.48 81.13 2.48
C ARG A 224 -30.47 81.39 3.97
#